data_AF-A0A633Q0C2-F1
#
_entry.id   AF-A0A633Q0C2-F1
#
_cell.length_a   1.000
_cell.length_b   1.000
_cell.length_c   1.000
_cell.angle_alpha   90.00
_cell.angle_beta   90.00
_cell.angle_gamma   90.00
#
_symmetry.space_group_name_H-M   'P 1'
#
loop_
_entity.id
_entity.type
_entity.pdbx_description
1 polymer ?
#
loop_
_entity_poly.entity_id
_entity_poly.type
_entity_poly.pdbx_seq_one_letter_code
_entity_poly.pdbx_strand_id
1 'polypeptide(L)'
;LARLMGLRSQEAVQSAQSLKTWRQALERGESRLTVVFGTKGGRPRETIILDAGAVRKALDNALAVTEDRHGRLIDKPDLKSAMKYWHSQASRIGLTGAYSPHSLRYAWAQDAICHYLAQGFSEREALALTAMDLGHGDGRGRYVAQVYGQGYETD
;
A
#
# COMPACT_ATOMS: atom_id res chain seq x y z
N LEU A 1 1.64 6.78 -2.66
CA LEU A 1 0.67 5.66 -2.70
C LEU A 1 1.21 4.39 -2.01
N ALA A 2 2.25 3.72 -2.52
CA ALA A 2 2.75 2.46 -1.94
C ALA A 2 3.00 2.48 -0.42
N ARG A 3 3.70 3.51 0.09
CA ARG A 3 3.97 3.72 1.52
C ARG A 3 2.74 4.06 2.36
N LEU A 4 1.76 4.74 1.78
CA LEU A 4 0.59 5.27 2.52
C LEU A 4 -0.57 4.26 2.59
N MET A 5 -0.60 3.31 1.65
CA MET A 5 -1.71 2.37 1.48
C MET A 5 -1.24 0.91 1.48
N GLY A 6 0.03 0.67 1.85
CA GLY A 6 0.64 -0.65 1.84
C GLY A 6 0.42 -1.37 0.52
N LEU A 7 0.71 -0.74 -0.62
CA LEU A 7 0.55 -1.37 -1.94
C LEU A 7 1.76 -2.23 -2.29
N ARG A 8 1.55 -3.34 -2.97
CA ARG A 8 2.62 -4.07 -3.67
C ARG A 8 3.08 -3.25 -4.88
N SER A 9 4.30 -3.48 -5.37
CA SER A 9 4.81 -2.80 -6.56
C SER A 9 3.82 -2.83 -7.73
N GLN A 10 3.27 -4.00 -8.06
CA GLN A 10 2.32 -4.13 -9.15
C GLN A 10 0.97 -3.44 -8.89
N GLU A 11 0.48 -3.43 -7.64
CA GLU A 11 -0.71 -2.68 -7.23
C GLU A 11 -0.46 -1.17 -7.40
N ALA A 12 0.72 -0.67 -6.99
CA ALA A 12 1.10 0.72 -7.17
C ALA A 12 1.19 1.11 -8.66
N VAL A 13 1.83 0.29 -9.50
CA VAL A 13 1.95 0.54 -10.94
C VAL A 13 0.59 0.58 -11.63
N GLN A 14 -0.35 -0.28 -11.25
CA GLN A 14 -1.67 -0.37 -11.88
C GLN A 14 -2.76 0.48 -11.21
N SER A 15 -2.43 1.19 -10.13
CA SER A 15 -3.39 1.95 -9.32
C SER A 15 -4.05 3.13 -10.03
N ALA A 16 -3.52 3.55 -11.19
CA ALA A 16 -4.08 4.66 -11.97
C ALA A 16 -5.59 4.50 -12.23
N GLN A 17 -6.05 3.27 -12.43
CA GLN A 17 -7.45 2.92 -12.70
C GLN A 17 -8.37 3.11 -11.47
N SER A 18 -7.80 3.12 -10.26
CA SER A 18 -8.56 3.24 -9.00
C SER A 18 -8.53 4.64 -8.39
N LEU A 19 -7.68 5.56 -8.88
CA LEU A 19 -7.44 6.86 -8.24
C LEU A 19 -8.72 7.66 -8.01
N LYS A 20 -9.59 7.75 -9.02
CA LYS A 20 -10.86 8.50 -8.93
C LYS A 20 -11.80 7.87 -7.90
N THR A 21 -11.94 6.54 -7.91
CA THR A 21 -12.77 5.81 -6.95
C THR A 21 -12.25 5.96 -5.53
N TRP A 22 -10.93 5.89 -5.34
CA TRP A 22 -10.32 6.12 -4.02
C TRP A 22 -10.50 7.55 -3.54
N ARG A 23 -10.42 8.53 -4.43
CA ARG A 23 -10.64 9.94 -4.08
C ARG A 23 -12.08 10.18 -3.63
N GLN A 24 -13.05 9.60 -4.32
CA GLN A 24 -14.47 9.66 -3.95
C GLN A 24 -14.76 8.93 -2.63
N ALA A 25 -14.13 7.78 -2.38
CA ALA A 25 -14.27 7.07 -1.11
C ALA A 25 -13.79 7.92 0.07
N LEU A 26 -12.67 8.64 -0.08
CA LEU A 26 -12.22 9.60 0.93
C LEU A 26 -13.19 10.76 1.15
N GLU A 27 -13.83 11.26 0.09
CA GLU A 27 -14.84 12.35 0.20
C GLU A 27 -16.08 11.91 0.95
N ARG A 28 -16.45 10.63 0.83
CA ARG A 28 -17.52 10.02 1.62
C ARG A 28 -17.12 9.72 3.07
N GLY A 29 -15.87 9.96 3.45
CA GLY A 29 -15.37 9.67 4.79
C GLY A 29 -15.17 8.18 5.07
N GLU A 30 -14.96 7.36 4.02
CA GLU A 30 -14.64 5.94 4.21
C GLU A 30 -13.30 5.78 4.95
N SER A 31 -13.24 4.79 5.85
CA SER A 31 -12.04 4.46 6.63
C SER A 31 -11.13 3.45 5.94
N ARG A 32 -11.58 2.87 4.81
CA ARG A 32 -10.85 1.86 4.04
C ARG A 32 -10.97 2.15 2.55
N LEU A 33 -10.03 1.60 1.78
CA LEU A 33 -10.01 1.67 0.32
C LEU A 33 -9.89 0.26 -0.29
N THR A 34 -10.68 -0.02 -1.31
CA THR A 34 -10.62 -1.28 -2.06
C THR A 34 -9.50 -1.26 -3.10
N VAL A 35 -8.54 -2.19 -2.99
CA VAL A 35 -7.49 -2.41 -3.99
C VAL A 35 -7.90 -3.57 -4.90
N VAL A 36 -8.12 -3.29 -6.18
CA VAL A 36 -8.58 -4.27 -7.18
C VAL A 36 -7.45 -4.67 -8.13
N PHE A 37 -6.78 -3.68 -8.76
CA PHE A 37 -5.81 -3.92 -9.82
C PHE A 37 -4.41 -4.26 -9.29
N GLY A 38 -3.75 -5.22 -9.95
CA GLY A 38 -2.40 -5.67 -9.59
C GLY A 38 -2.33 -6.55 -8.34
N THR A 39 -3.48 -6.95 -7.80
CA THR A 39 -3.57 -7.88 -6.68
C THR A 39 -3.13 -9.29 -7.07
N LYS A 40 -2.55 -10.02 -6.11
CA LYS A 40 -2.12 -11.41 -6.32
C LYS A 40 -3.33 -12.30 -6.61
N GLY A 41 -3.32 -12.98 -7.75
CA GLY A 41 -4.41 -13.87 -8.16
C GLY A 41 -5.72 -13.15 -8.48
N GLY A 42 -5.68 -11.83 -8.71
CA GLY A 42 -6.88 -11.03 -9.03
C GLY A 42 -7.87 -10.89 -7.89
N ARG A 43 -7.48 -11.23 -6.65
CA ARG A 43 -8.36 -11.16 -5.48
C ARG A 43 -8.33 -9.75 -4.89
N PRO A 44 -9.45 -9.01 -4.88
CA PRO A 44 -9.51 -7.70 -4.24
C PRO A 44 -9.16 -7.80 -2.76
N ARG A 45 -8.62 -6.71 -2.20
CA ARG A 45 -8.40 -6.56 -0.77
C ARG A 45 -8.78 -5.17 -0.33
N GLU A 46 -9.18 -5.04 0.92
CA GLU A 46 -9.31 -3.74 1.58
C GLU A 46 -7.97 -3.30 2.15
N THR A 47 -7.80 -2.00 2.33
CA THR A 47 -6.69 -1.44 3.10
C THR A 47 -7.22 -0.32 3.99
N ILE A 48 -6.84 -0.32 5.26
CA ILE A 48 -7.19 0.78 6.16
C ILE A 48 -6.48 2.08 5.77
N ILE A 49 -7.15 3.21 6.00
CA ILE A 49 -6.60 4.55 5.82
C ILE A 49 -6.01 5.00 7.17
N LEU A 50 -4.68 5.05 7.24
CA LEU A 50 -3.96 5.46 8.45
C LEU A 50 -3.88 6.99 8.61
N ASP A 51 -3.78 7.70 7.49
CA ASP A 51 -3.76 9.17 7.44
C ASP A 51 -4.54 9.65 6.21
N ALA A 52 -5.78 10.07 6.44
CA ALA A 52 -6.67 10.53 5.36
C ALA A 52 -6.13 11.79 4.65
N GLY A 53 -5.44 12.68 5.37
CA GLY A 53 -4.87 13.90 4.81
C GLY A 53 -3.70 13.60 3.87
N ALA A 54 -2.77 12.76 4.30
CA ALA A 54 -1.65 12.33 3.48
C ALA A 54 -2.08 11.50 2.27
N VAL A 55 -3.05 10.58 2.44
CA VAL A 55 -3.60 9.80 1.33
C VAL A 55 -4.29 10.71 0.33
N ARG A 56 -5.13 11.66 0.77
CA ARG A 56 -5.78 12.63 -0.12
C ARG A 56 -4.76 13.41 -0.96
N LYS A 57 -3.75 13.99 -0.31
CA LYS A 57 -2.67 14.72 -0.99
C LYS A 57 -1.94 13.85 -2.02
N ALA A 58 -1.67 12.59 -1.68
CA ALA A 58 -1.03 11.66 -2.60
C ALA A 58 -1.91 11.27 -3.79
N LEU A 59 -3.23 11.16 -3.59
CA LEU A 59 -4.18 10.89 -4.67
C LEU A 59 -4.34 12.10 -5.59
N ASP A 60 -4.43 13.31 -5.05
CA ASP A 60 -4.53 14.54 -5.85
C ASP A 60 -3.30 14.69 -6.76
N ASN A 61 -2.10 14.49 -6.20
CA ASN A 61 -0.86 14.49 -6.98
C ASN A 61 -0.84 13.38 -8.04
N ALA A 62 -1.33 12.18 -7.70
CA ALA A 62 -1.38 11.06 -8.63
C ALA A 62 -2.36 11.31 -9.79
N LEU A 63 -3.51 11.93 -9.51
CA LEU A 63 -4.50 12.32 -10.51
C LEU A 63 -3.91 13.33 -11.50
N ALA A 64 -3.28 14.39 -10.99
CA ALA A 64 -2.61 15.39 -11.84
C ALA A 64 -1.56 14.74 -12.77
N VAL A 65 -0.73 13.82 -12.24
CA VAL A 65 0.23 13.08 -13.05
C VAL A 65 -0.45 12.22 -14.13
N THR A 66 -1.60 11.60 -13.83
CA THR A 66 -2.31 10.80 -14.84
C THR A 66 -2.95 11.63 -15.94
N GLU A 67 -3.37 12.86 -15.65
CA GLU A 67 -3.92 13.78 -16.67
C GLU A 67 -2.86 14.12 -17.72
N ASP A 68 -1.63 14.38 -17.29
CA ASP A 68 -0.49 14.66 -18.17
C ASP A 68 0.02 13.42 -18.94
N ARG A 69 -0.38 12.22 -18.53
CA ARG A 69 0.18 10.93 -19.01
C ARG A 69 -0.87 9.99 -19.56
N HIS A 70 -1.91 10.53 -20.17
CA HIS A 70 -2.96 9.75 -20.84
C HIS A 70 -3.59 8.66 -19.94
N GLY A 71 -3.83 9.00 -18.67
CA GLY A 71 -4.42 8.09 -17.68
C GLY A 71 -3.45 7.11 -17.04
N ARG A 72 -2.12 7.25 -17.23
CA ARG A 72 -1.11 6.35 -16.67
C ARG A 72 -0.23 7.05 -15.64
N LEU A 73 0.05 6.38 -14.52
CA LEU A 73 1.06 6.87 -13.56
C LEU A 73 2.47 6.68 -14.09
N ILE A 74 2.71 5.54 -14.74
CA ILE A 74 3.97 5.21 -15.40
C ILE A 74 3.64 4.97 -16.87
N ASP A 75 4.05 5.92 -17.71
CA ASP A 75 3.78 5.86 -19.14
C ASP A 75 4.76 4.92 -19.86
N LYS A 76 4.40 3.64 -19.88
CA LYS A 76 5.12 2.56 -20.55
C LYS A 76 4.13 1.68 -21.34
N PRO A 77 4.57 1.07 -22.45
CA PRO A 77 3.68 0.37 -23.38
C PRO A 77 3.04 -0.89 -22.79
N ASP A 78 3.68 -1.49 -21.79
CA ASP A 78 3.21 -2.73 -21.17
C ASP A 78 3.59 -2.80 -19.68
N LEU A 79 2.96 -3.72 -18.95
CA LEU A 79 3.17 -3.89 -17.51
C LEU A 79 4.62 -4.26 -17.16
N LYS A 80 5.29 -5.08 -17.97
CA LYS A 80 6.68 -5.51 -17.72
C LYS A 80 7.61 -4.30 -17.78
N SER A 81 7.44 -3.45 -18.80
CA SER A 81 8.18 -2.20 -18.97
C SER A 81 7.88 -1.19 -17.86
N ALA A 82 6.62 -1.08 -17.43
CA ALA A 82 6.22 -0.22 -16.32
C ALA A 82 6.83 -0.68 -14.97
N MET A 83 6.81 -1.99 -14.71
CA MET A 83 7.44 -2.58 -13.51
C MET A 83 8.95 -2.37 -13.51
N LYS A 84 9.64 -2.57 -14.65
CA LYS A 84 11.07 -2.29 -14.77
C LYS A 84 11.38 -0.82 -14.47
N TYR A 85 10.57 0.10 -14.99
CA TYR A 85 10.71 1.52 -14.70
C TYR A 85 10.51 1.83 -13.21
N TRP A 86 9.46 1.28 -12.58
CA TRP A 86 9.21 1.43 -11.14
C TRP A 86 10.41 0.98 -10.30
N HIS A 87 10.94 -0.22 -10.55
CA HIS A 87 12.09 -0.74 -9.82
C HIS A 87 13.36 0.10 -10.04
N SER A 88 13.58 0.59 -11.27
CA SER A 88 14.71 1.48 -11.57
C SER A 88 14.59 2.81 -10.83
N GLN A 89 13.41 3.43 -10.81
CA GLN A 89 13.19 4.68 -10.08
C GLN A 89 13.32 4.48 -8.57
N ALA A 90 12.75 3.41 -8.01
CA ALA A 90 12.90 3.06 -6.60
C ALA A 90 14.38 2.89 -6.22
N SER A 91 15.16 2.19 -7.06
CA SER A 91 16.60 2.03 -6.83
C SER A 91 17.34 3.36 -6.86
N ARG A 92 16.99 4.26 -7.79
CA ARG A 92 17.60 5.59 -7.92
C ARG A 92 17.38 6.48 -6.70
N ILE A 93 16.29 6.27 -5.96
CA ILE A 93 15.99 7.00 -4.72
C ILE A 93 16.48 6.24 -3.47
N GLY A 94 17.35 5.24 -3.64
CA GLY A 94 17.99 4.51 -2.54
C GLY A 94 17.21 3.28 -2.06
N LEU A 95 16.05 2.95 -2.64
CA LEU A 95 15.30 1.75 -2.25
C LEU A 95 15.92 0.49 -2.90
N THR A 96 17.00 0.00 -2.32
CA THR A 96 17.81 -1.12 -2.81
C THR A 96 18.14 -2.11 -1.70
N GLY A 97 18.55 -3.33 -2.06
CA GLY A 97 18.95 -4.36 -1.09
C GLY A 97 17.88 -4.64 -0.04
N ALA A 98 18.25 -4.58 1.24
CA ALA A 98 17.33 -4.77 2.37
C ALA A 98 16.20 -3.72 2.42
N TYR A 99 16.42 -2.53 1.84
CA TYR A 99 15.44 -1.44 1.76
C TYR A 99 14.82 -1.34 0.36
N SER A 100 14.58 -2.47 -0.31
CA SER A 100 13.90 -2.54 -1.61
C SER A 100 12.55 -1.80 -1.61
N PRO A 101 11.90 -1.54 -2.77
CA PRO A 101 10.57 -0.92 -2.77
C PRO A 101 9.51 -1.67 -1.94
N HIS A 102 9.71 -2.97 -1.65
CA HIS A 102 8.85 -3.73 -0.76
C HIS A 102 8.94 -3.25 0.71
N SER A 103 10.03 -2.61 1.11
CA SER A 103 10.21 -2.06 2.46
C SER A 103 9.28 -0.87 2.75
N LEU A 104 8.73 -0.21 1.72
CA LEU A 104 7.64 0.77 1.89
C LEU A 104 6.36 0.11 2.40
N ARG A 105 6.10 -1.12 1.97
CA ARG A 105 5.00 -1.94 2.49
C ARG A 105 5.28 -2.38 3.92
N TYR A 106 6.55 -2.56 4.27
CA TYR A 106 6.96 -2.92 5.63
C TYR A 106 6.67 -1.80 6.62
N ALA A 107 7.13 -0.60 6.28
CA ALA A 107 6.84 0.58 7.09
C ALA A 107 5.32 0.83 7.23
N TRP A 108 4.54 0.63 6.16
CA TRP A 108 3.08 0.73 6.27
C TRP A 108 2.47 -0.32 7.21
N ALA A 109 2.94 -1.57 7.14
CA ALA A 109 2.41 -2.64 7.98
C ALA A 109 2.72 -2.40 9.46
N GLN A 110 3.90 -1.85 9.78
CA GLN A 110 4.26 -1.45 11.15
C GLN A 110 3.31 -0.38 11.68
N ASP A 111 3.04 0.66 10.88
CA ASP A 111 2.08 1.70 11.26
C ASP A 111 0.67 1.14 11.46
N ALA A 112 0.24 0.20 10.61
CA ALA A 112 -1.08 -0.43 10.73
C ALA A 112 -1.21 -1.28 12.00
N ILE A 113 -0.16 -2.03 12.38
CA ILE A 113 -0.15 -2.77 13.64
C ILE A 113 -0.25 -1.79 14.81
N CYS A 114 0.56 -0.73 14.84
CA CYS A 114 0.48 0.33 15.86
C CYS A 114 -0.91 0.94 15.94
N HIS A 115 -1.53 1.22 14.79
CA HIS A 115 -2.86 1.79 14.71
C HIS A 115 -3.92 0.89 15.36
N TYR A 116 -3.89 -0.42 15.09
CA TYR A 116 -4.82 -1.36 15.71
C TYR A 116 -4.54 -1.56 17.20
N LEU A 117 -3.27 -1.65 17.61
CA LEU A 117 -2.91 -1.72 19.03
C LEU A 117 -3.42 -0.49 19.81
N ALA A 118 -3.27 0.71 19.23
CA ALA A 118 -3.78 1.94 19.82
C ALA A 118 -5.32 2.00 19.94
N GLN A 119 -6.04 1.18 19.18
CA GLN A 119 -7.50 1.02 19.28
C GLN A 119 -7.92 -0.02 20.32
N GLY A 120 -6.96 -0.66 21.01
CA GLY A 120 -7.21 -1.65 22.05
C GLY A 120 -7.35 -3.09 21.55
N PHE A 121 -7.06 -3.36 20.26
CA PHE A 121 -6.97 -4.73 19.77
C PHE A 121 -5.79 -5.46 20.42
N SER A 122 -5.95 -6.77 20.64
CA SER A 122 -4.82 -7.60 21.05
C SER A 122 -3.77 -7.67 19.94
N GLU A 123 -2.53 -7.99 20.29
CA GLU A 123 -1.45 -8.18 19.30
C GLU A 123 -1.86 -9.19 18.21
N ARG A 124 -2.51 -10.29 18.60
CA ARG A 124 -2.99 -11.31 17.66
C ARG A 124 -4.01 -10.76 16.68
N GLU A 125 -4.95 -9.93 17.15
CA GLU A 125 -5.96 -9.30 16.30
C GLU A 125 -5.33 -8.22 15.40
N ALA A 126 -4.44 -7.38 15.94
CA ALA A 126 -3.73 -6.35 15.17
C ALA A 126 -2.93 -6.97 14.01
N LEU A 127 -2.23 -8.08 14.28
CA LEU A 127 -1.49 -8.83 13.26
C LEU A 127 -2.43 -9.48 12.22
N ALA A 128 -3.57 -10.03 12.64
CA ALA A 128 -4.54 -10.63 11.73
C ALA A 128 -5.22 -9.59 10.82
N LEU A 129 -5.65 -8.45 11.40
CA LEU A 129 -6.21 -7.32 10.66
C LEU A 129 -5.21 -6.77 9.64
N THR A 130 -3.97 -6.53 10.08
CA THR A 130 -2.90 -6.10 9.17
C THR A 130 -2.63 -7.13 8.07
N ALA A 131 -2.65 -8.44 8.38
CA ALA A 131 -2.51 -9.49 7.38
C ALA A 131 -3.65 -9.47 6.35
N MET A 132 -4.88 -9.25 6.80
CA MET A 132 -6.05 -9.09 5.91
C MET A 132 -5.91 -7.85 5.02
N ASP A 133 -5.52 -6.70 5.59
CA ASP A 133 -5.27 -5.50 4.80
C ASP A 133 -4.17 -5.73 3.76
N LEU A 134 -3.13 -6.47 4.10
CA LEU A 134 -2.06 -6.83 3.16
C LEU A 134 -2.51 -7.89 2.12
N GLY A 135 -3.74 -8.37 2.16
CA GLY A 135 -4.27 -9.40 1.28
C GLY A 135 -3.54 -10.74 1.46
N HIS A 136 -3.19 -11.08 2.70
CA HIS A 136 -2.61 -12.36 3.10
C HIS A 136 -3.63 -13.32 3.75
N GLY A 137 -4.80 -12.80 4.13
CA GLY A 137 -5.78 -13.51 4.96
C GLY A 137 -5.40 -13.44 6.45
N ASP A 138 -6.34 -13.78 7.32
CA ASP A 138 -6.23 -13.75 8.78
C ASP A 138 -5.25 -14.80 9.35
N GLY A 139 -5.10 -15.95 8.70
CA GLY A 139 -4.21 -17.04 9.11
C GLY A 139 -2.70 -16.76 9.00
N ARG A 140 -2.29 -15.53 8.63
CA ARG A 140 -0.89 -15.16 8.38
C ARG A 140 -0.32 -14.15 9.39
N GLY A 141 -0.99 -13.91 10.52
CA GLY A 141 -0.50 -12.99 11.56
C GLY A 141 0.94 -13.28 12.03
N ARG A 142 1.33 -14.55 12.17
CA ARG A 142 2.72 -14.93 12.52
C ARG A 142 3.74 -14.54 11.45
N TYR A 143 3.40 -14.71 10.18
CA TYR A 143 4.24 -14.24 9.07
C TYR A 143 4.35 -12.71 9.11
N VAL A 144 3.26 -12.03 9.48
CA VAL A 144 3.28 -10.58 9.58
C VAL A 144 4.22 -10.11 10.70
N ALA A 145 4.17 -10.72 11.88
CA ALA A 145 5.10 -10.40 12.97
C ALA A 145 6.57 -10.65 12.57
N GLN A 146 6.86 -11.78 11.92
CA GLN A 146 8.22 -12.13 11.51
C GLN A 146 8.80 -11.22 10.42
N VAL A 147 7.96 -10.80 9.47
CA VAL A 147 8.41 -10.07 8.27
C VAL A 147 8.24 -8.56 8.40
N TYR A 148 7.22 -8.12 9.13
CA TYR A 148 6.86 -6.72 9.27
C TYR A 148 7.06 -6.20 10.71
N GLY A 149 7.06 -7.06 11.74
CA GLY A 149 7.16 -6.65 13.15
C GLY A 149 8.59 -6.47 13.70
N GLN A 150 9.63 -6.71 12.90
CA GLN A 150 11.03 -6.47 13.29
C GLN A 150 11.24 -4.95 13.46
N GLY A 151 11.12 -4.48 14.70
CA GLY A 151 11.10 -3.05 15.09
C GLY A 151 10.30 -2.77 16.36
N TYR A 152 9.50 -3.71 16.85
CA TYR A 152 8.94 -3.67 18.20
C TYR A 152 9.99 -4.15 19.22
N GLU A 153 10.93 -3.28 19.57
CA GLU A 153 11.48 -3.33 20.93
C GLU A 153 10.49 -2.56 21.80
N THR A 154 9.73 -3.31 22.60
CA THR A 154 9.07 -2.75 23.77
C THR A 154 10.16 -2.41 24.77
N ASP A 155 10.43 -1.12 24.97
CA ASP A 155 11.07 -0.64 26.20
C ASP A 155 10.23 -1.02 27.43
#